data_AF-A0AAV1YTZ4-F1
#
_entry.id   AF-A0AAV1YTZ4-F1
#
_cell.length_a   1.000
_cell.length_b   1.000
_cell.length_c   1.000
_cell.angle_alpha   90.00
_cell.angle_beta   90.00
_cell.angle_gamma   90.00
#
_symmetry.space_group_name_H-M   'P 1'
#
loop_
_entity.id
_entity.type
_entity.pdbx_description
1 polymer ?
#
loop_
_entity_poly.entity_id
_entity_poly.type
_entity_poly.pdbx_seq_one_letter_code
_entity_poly.pdbx_strand_id
1 'polypeptide(L)'
;MVTSLVKMAIDRCKGELSDIRYVKQPDYPPEFFEYILEHVTSAKFDIVSYCSDNPRTLWEYSRNFSVVNVVSLGNKDRTLSLLKYGFEVFPECEVRRSGHGFPFIEEVVPKTHQMVLQMMSLMRSLNHLIMNSTHYSNNDLRTLTQDQKECFRLIWRAIPDVYVKFAEMGLSITAEFFHLAQHGILEPVRYEENTKSCIMYELCFTDLASGAKEPRSLQHLSRCAVRKSLHNSWNLPHGIFKLGLPKILEHYLGLETD
;
A
#
# COMPACT_ATOMS: atom_id res chain seq x y z
N MET A 1 13.45 22.21 14.24
CA MET A 1 14.27 21.32 15.10
C MET A 1 13.91 19.85 14.91
N VAL A 2 12.66 19.42 15.16
CA VAL A 2 12.21 18.01 14.93
C VAL A 2 12.39 17.59 13.46
N THR A 3 11.99 18.42 12.50
CA THR A 3 12.20 18.15 11.07
C THR A 3 13.67 18.01 10.70
N SER A 4 14.56 18.79 11.35
CA SER A 4 16.01 18.73 11.13
C SER A 4 16.63 17.49 11.78
N LEU A 5 16.12 17.05 12.94
CA LEU A 5 16.55 15.83 13.63
C LEU A 5 16.08 14.57 12.89
N VAL A 6 14.84 14.55 12.40
CA VAL A 6 14.34 13.49 11.52
C VAL A 6 15.20 13.43 10.26
N LYS A 7 15.46 14.58 9.61
CA LYS A 7 16.40 14.66 8.47
C LYS A 7 17.80 14.13 8.81
N MET A 8 18.39 14.53 9.94
CA MET A 8 19.71 14.06 10.36
C MET A 8 19.75 12.57 10.70
N ALA A 9 18.70 12.03 11.34
CA ALA A 9 18.62 10.61 11.68
C ALA A 9 18.45 9.75 10.41
N ILE A 10 17.67 10.26 9.45
CA ILE A 10 17.57 9.73 8.09
C ILE A 10 18.94 9.76 7.40
N ASP A 11 19.63 10.90 7.37
CA ASP A 11 20.90 11.02 6.66
C ASP A 11 22.05 10.23 7.33
N ARG A 12 22.01 10.01 8.65
CA ARG A 12 23.00 9.19 9.37
C ARG A 12 22.92 7.70 9.02
N CYS A 13 21.72 7.14 8.84
CA CYS A 13 21.55 5.74 8.44
C CYS A 13 21.97 5.46 6.99
N LYS A 14 22.11 6.49 6.13
CA LYS A 14 22.67 6.32 4.77
C LYS A 14 24.16 5.95 4.77
N GLY A 15 24.89 6.34 5.81
CA GLY A 15 26.35 6.13 5.89
C GLY A 15 26.78 4.68 6.19
N GLU A 16 25.89 3.86 6.77
CA GLU A 16 26.20 2.49 7.18
C GLU A 16 25.83 1.42 6.11
N LEU A 17 25.12 1.80 5.05
CA LEU A 17 24.61 0.87 4.02
C LEU A 17 25.38 0.93 2.69
N SER A 18 26.65 1.32 2.72
CA SER A 18 27.43 1.69 1.53
C SER A 18 27.81 0.56 0.56
N ASP A 19 27.23 -0.64 0.65
CA ASP A 19 27.70 -1.79 -0.16
C ASP A 19 26.61 -2.64 -0.84
N ILE A 20 25.38 -2.15 -1.00
CA ILE A 20 24.33 -2.94 -1.67
C ILE A 20 23.55 -2.08 -2.66
N ARG A 21 23.67 -2.39 -3.96
CA ARG A 21 22.96 -1.74 -5.09
C ARG A 21 21.45 -2.05 -5.16
N TYR A 22 20.80 -2.32 -4.04
CA TYR A 22 19.40 -2.76 -4.04
C TYR A 22 18.61 -2.13 -2.91
N VAL A 23 17.40 -1.67 -3.25
CA VAL A 23 16.44 -1.02 -2.36
C VAL A 23 15.92 -2.06 -1.36
N LYS A 24 16.72 -2.35 -0.33
CA LYS A 24 16.18 -2.89 0.92
C LYS A 24 15.38 -1.77 1.56
N GLN A 25 14.19 -2.08 2.08
CA GLN A 25 13.68 -1.27 3.18
C GLN A 25 14.83 -1.15 4.18
N PRO A 26 15.21 0.06 4.62
CA PRO A 26 16.16 0.20 5.68
C PRO A 26 15.60 -0.61 6.84
N ASP A 27 16.45 -1.50 7.32
CA ASP A 27 16.16 -2.42 8.41
C ASP A 27 16.27 -1.60 9.72
N TYR A 28 15.37 -0.62 9.86
CA TYR A 28 15.26 0.12 11.09
C TYR A 28 14.81 -0.85 12.17
N PRO A 29 15.44 -0.81 13.36
CA PRO A 29 14.83 -1.39 14.53
C PRO A 29 13.37 -0.92 14.62
N PRO A 30 12.40 -1.81 14.87
CA PRO A 30 10.97 -1.46 14.94
C PRO A 30 10.72 -0.24 15.83
N GLU A 31 11.45 -0.11 16.93
CA GLU A 31 11.37 1.00 17.88
C GLU A 31 11.77 2.34 17.25
N PHE A 32 12.77 2.33 16.37
CA PHE A 32 13.18 3.55 15.66
C PHE A 32 12.18 3.95 14.58
N PHE A 33 11.57 2.98 13.90
CA PHE A 33 10.52 3.26 12.96
C PHE A 33 9.30 3.87 13.65
N GLU A 34 8.83 3.27 14.75
CA GLU A 34 7.74 3.81 15.57
C GLU A 34 8.09 5.20 16.12
N TYR A 35 9.33 5.41 16.58
CA TYR A 35 9.82 6.72 17.00
C TYR A 35 9.64 7.77 15.89
N ILE A 36 9.98 7.46 14.63
CA ILE A 36 9.77 8.39 13.52
C ILE A 36 8.27 8.68 13.35
N LEU A 37 7.41 7.65 13.32
CA LEU A 37 5.97 7.82 13.14
C LEU A 37 5.35 8.70 14.24
N GLU A 38 5.77 8.48 15.49
CA GLU A 38 5.34 9.27 16.65
C GLU A 38 5.71 10.74 16.51
N HIS A 39 6.95 11.02 16.09
CA HIS A 39 7.45 12.39 15.96
C HIS A 39 6.82 13.12 14.78
N VAL A 40 6.61 12.43 13.66
CA VAL A 40 5.92 12.96 12.47
C VAL A 40 4.49 13.32 12.81
N THR A 41 3.78 12.44 13.53
CA THR A 41 2.39 12.65 13.96
C THR A 41 2.28 13.78 14.98
N SER A 42 3.13 13.77 16.00
CA SER A 42 3.17 14.82 17.03
C SER A 42 3.49 16.20 16.44
N ALA A 43 4.35 16.24 15.43
CA ALA A 43 4.68 17.46 14.69
C ALA A 43 3.62 17.87 13.66
N LYS A 44 2.55 17.08 13.46
CA LYS A 44 1.56 17.26 12.39
C LYS A 44 2.20 17.43 11.02
N PHE A 45 3.25 16.64 10.77
CA PHE A 45 4.08 16.74 9.60
C PHE A 45 3.66 15.70 8.57
N ASP A 46 3.27 16.13 7.37
CA ASP A 46 3.00 15.21 6.28
C ASP A 46 4.31 14.78 5.60
N ILE A 47 4.90 13.70 6.14
CA ILE A 47 6.15 13.16 5.62
C ILE A 47 5.99 12.60 4.20
N VAL A 48 4.79 12.13 3.81
CA VAL A 48 4.54 11.53 2.49
C VAL A 48 4.52 12.60 1.42
N SER A 49 3.77 13.67 1.63
CA SER A 49 3.74 14.83 0.73
C SER A 49 5.13 15.47 0.64
N TYR A 50 5.80 15.69 1.78
CA TYR A 50 7.14 16.25 1.80
C TYR A 50 8.17 15.42 1.01
N CYS A 51 8.14 14.09 1.14
CA CYS A 51 9.03 13.23 0.38
C CYS A 51 8.69 13.22 -1.12
N SER A 52 7.41 13.38 -1.47
CA SER A 52 6.96 13.47 -2.86
C SER A 52 7.46 14.75 -3.55
N ASP A 53 7.48 15.88 -2.82
CA ASP A 53 7.96 17.17 -3.34
C ASP A 53 9.50 17.27 -3.40
N ASN A 54 10.23 16.38 -2.72
CA ASN A 54 11.70 16.40 -2.63
C ASN A 54 12.35 15.08 -3.07
N PRO A 55 12.07 14.60 -4.31
CA PRO A 55 12.43 13.24 -4.73
C PRO A 55 13.95 13.00 -4.79
N ARG A 56 14.75 14.02 -5.14
CA ARG A 56 16.20 13.86 -5.32
C ARG A 56 16.97 13.54 -4.03
N THR A 57 16.40 13.79 -2.86
CA THR A 57 17.09 13.61 -1.56
C THR A 57 16.49 12.50 -0.70
N LEU A 58 15.22 12.13 -0.98
CA LEU A 58 14.40 11.30 -0.09
C LEU A 58 13.59 10.23 -0.82
N TRP A 59 13.81 9.99 -2.11
CA TRP A 59 13.05 8.97 -2.86
C TRP A 59 13.06 7.59 -2.20
N GLU A 60 14.22 7.11 -1.75
CA GLU A 60 14.37 5.84 -1.04
C GLU A 60 13.64 5.84 0.31
N TYR A 61 13.56 7.00 0.96
CA TYR A 61 12.82 7.19 2.20
C TYR A 61 11.31 7.22 2.00
N SER A 62 10.83 7.82 0.92
CA SER A 62 9.40 7.87 0.59
C SER A 62 8.79 6.46 0.51
N ARG A 63 9.55 5.48 -0.01
CA ARG A 63 9.13 4.09 -0.15
C ARG A 63 8.92 3.40 1.19
N ASN A 64 9.58 3.85 2.25
CA ASN A 64 9.47 3.30 3.59
C ASN A 64 8.19 3.69 4.32
N PHE A 65 7.54 4.75 3.85
CA PHE A 65 6.26 5.23 4.35
C PHE A 65 5.11 4.94 3.37
N SER A 66 5.41 4.26 2.26
CA SER A 66 4.42 3.81 1.29
C SER A 66 3.82 2.49 1.73
N VAL A 67 2.53 2.49 2.05
CA VAL A 67 1.77 1.29 2.44
C VAL A 67 1.84 0.22 1.34
N VAL A 68 1.73 0.63 0.07
CA VAL A 68 1.85 -0.26 -1.09
C VAL A 68 3.19 -1.02 -1.07
N ASN A 69 4.31 -0.31 -0.89
CA ASN A 69 5.64 -0.93 -0.89
C ASN A 69 5.85 -1.89 0.28
N VAL A 70 5.41 -1.53 1.50
CA VAL A 70 5.56 -2.43 2.67
C VAL A 70 4.72 -3.70 2.54
N VAL A 71 3.55 -3.58 1.93
CA VAL A 71 2.66 -4.72 1.66
C VAL A 71 3.25 -5.62 0.58
N SER A 72 3.82 -5.05 -0.48
CA SER A 72 4.48 -5.83 -1.52
C SER A 72 5.71 -6.60 -1.01
N LEU A 73 6.38 -6.10 0.03
CA LEU A 73 7.47 -6.81 0.71
C LEU A 73 7.01 -7.82 1.77
N GLY A 74 5.71 -7.90 2.07
CA GLY A 74 5.17 -8.79 3.09
C GLY A 74 5.58 -8.41 4.53
N ASN A 75 5.93 -7.15 4.81
CA ASN A 75 6.29 -6.74 6.16
C ASN A 75 5.03 -6.42 6.98
N LYS A 76 4.50 -7.42 7.70
CA LYS A 76 3.24 -7.30 8.47
C LYS A 76 3.30 -6.23 9.55
N ASP A 77 4.36 -6.20 10.35
CA ASP A 77 4.49 -5.28 11.48
C ASP A 77 4.58 -3.83 11.02
N ARG A 78 5.35 -3.59 9.95
CA ARG A 78 5.48 -2.26 9.35
C ARG A 78 4.20 -1.81 8.66
N THR A 79 3.50 -2.73 7.99
CA THR A 79 2.17 -2.49 7.41
C THR A 79 1.20 -2.06 8.50
N LEU A 80 1.09 -2.85 9.57
CA LEU A 80 0.22 -2.54 10.70
C LEU A 80 0.59 -1.19 11.34
N SER A 81 1.88 -0.91 11.52
CA SER A 81 2.37 0.36 12.09
C SER A 81 1.94 1.55 11.23
N LEU A 82 2.23 1.54 9.93
CA LEU A 82 1.81 2.62 9.04
C LEU A 82 0.29 2.83 9.06
N LEU A 83 -0.48 1.75 9.00
CA LEU A 83 -1.94 1.83 9.07
C LEU A 83 -2.41 2.36 10.42
N LYS A 84 -1.82 1.95 11.55
CA LYS A 84 -2.15 2.44 12.91
C LYS A 84 -1.98 3.94 13.03
N TYR A 85 -0.90 4.50 12.48
CA TYR A 85 -0.64 5.94 12.44
C TYR A 85 -1.46 6.69 11.36
N GLY A 86 -2.29 5.97 10.60
CA GLY A 86 -3.21 6.57 9.64
C GLY A 86 -2.58 6.95 8.32
N PHE A 87 -1.44 6.36 7.95
CA PHE A 87 -0.88 6.58 6.62
C PHE A 87 -1.88 6.14 5.57
N GLU A 88 -2.07 6.99 4.57
CA GLU A 88 -2.99 6.70 3.48
C GLU A 88 -2.50 5.45 2.76
N VAL A 89 -3.41 4.49 2.58
CA VAL A 89 -3.06 3.25 1.89
C VAL A 89 -2.66 3.54 0.43
N PHE A 90 -3.29 4.55 -0.16
CA PHE A 90 -3.17 4.89 -1.57
C PHE A 90 -3.12 6.40 -1.78
N PRO A 91 -2.00 7.03 -1.43
CA PRO A 91 -1.83 8.45 -1.66
C PRO A 91 -1.86 8.74 -3.17
N GLU A 92 -2.36 9.92 -3.51
CA GLU A 92 -2.53 10.41 -4.87
C GLU A 92 -1.25 10.25 -5.73
N CYS A 93 -0.08 10.43 -5.12
CA CYS A 93 1.20 10.25 -5.81
C CYS A 93 1.46 8.79 -6.25
N GLU A 94 0.98 7.79 -5.52
CA GLU A 94 1.11 6.37 -5.90
C GLU A 94 0.06 6.01 -6.97
N VAL A 95 -1.14 6.60 -6.92
CA VAL A 95 -2.17 6.41 -7.95
C VAL A 95 -1.66 6.91 -9.31
N ARG A 96 -1.11 8.13 -9.36
CA ARG A 96 -0.51 8.68 -10.59
C ARG A 96 0.63 7.83 -11.14
N ARG A 97 1.42 7.20 -10.26
CA ARG A 97 2.47 6.25 -10.67
C ARG A 97 1.89 4.96 -11.23
N SER A 98 0.78 4.47 -10.69
CA SER A 98 0.09 3.27 -11.20
C SER A 98 -0.54 3.50 -12.58
N GLY A 99 -0.96 4.72 -12.86
CA GLY A 99 -1.33 5.19 -14.21
C GLY A 99 -0.14 5.58 -15.10
N HIS A 100 1.12 5.42 -14.64
CA HIS A 100 2.34 5.80 -15.36
C HIS A 100 2.34 7.22 -15.95
N GLY A 101 1.60 8.15 -15.31
CA GLY A 101 1.51 9.54 -15.77
C GLY A 101 0.62 9.79 -16.97
N PHE A 102 -0.21 8.83 -17.39
CA PHE A 102 -1.24 9.10 -18.40
C PHE A 102 -2.40 9.89 -17.76
N PRO A 103 -2.76 11.06 -18.31
CA PRO A 103 -3.87 11.84 -17.79
C PRO A 103 -5.19 11.08 -18.00
N PHE A 104 -6.15 11.25 -17.07
CA PHE A 104 -7.52 10.73 -17.15
C PHE A 104 -7.71 9.20 -17.03
N ILE A 105 -6.67 8.41 -16.72
CA ILE A 105 -6.85 6.96 -16.45
C ILE A 105 -7.84 6.73 -15.30
N GLU A 106 -7.89 7.63 -14.31
CA GLU A 106 -8.85 7.56 -13.19
C GLU A 106 -10.31 7.68 -13.61
N GLU A 107 -10.59 8.24 -14.80
CA GLU A 107 -11.94 8.31 -15.37
C GLU A 107 -12.39 6.97 -15.96
N VAL A 108 -11.44 6.10 -16.31
CA VAL A 108 -11.69 4.83 -17.01
C VAL A 108 -11.50 3.62 -16.08
N VAL A 109 -10.51 3.70 -15.20
CA VAL A 109 -10.16 2.65 -14.25
C VAL A 109 -10.35 3.18 -12.84
N PRO A 110 -11.28 2.61 -12.06
CA PRO A 110 -11.46 3.00 -10.66
C PRO A 110 -10.15 2.91 -9.88
N LYS A 111 -9.90 3.90 -9.00
CA LYS A 111 -8.73 3.96 -8.12
C LYS A 111 -8.45 2.62 -7.43
N THR A 112 -9.49 1.95 -6.92
CA THR A 112 -9.37 0.62 -6.30
C THR A 112 -8.83 -0.47 -7.20
N HIS A 113 -9.19 -0.47 -8.47
CA HIS A 113 -8.73 -1.46 -9.44
C HIS A 113 -7.25 -1.22 -9.76
N GLN A 114 -6.87 0.04 -10.03
CA GLN A 114 -5.48 0.41 -10.30
C GLN A 114 -4.55 -0.04 -9.17
N MET A 115 -5.00 0.12 -7.94
CA MET A 115 -4.22 -0.20 -6.75
C MET A 115 -4.05 -1.70 -6.54
N VAL A 116 -5.10 -2.50 -6.74
CA VAL A 116 -4.96 -3.97 -6.69
C VAL A 116 -3.95 -4.42 -7.75
N LEU A 117 -4.08 -3.91 -8.98
CA LEU A 117 -3.16 -4.23 -10.07
C LEU A 117 -1.72 -3.81 -9.77
N GLN A 118 -1.52 -2.62 -9.20
CA GLN A 118 -0.21 -2.13 -8.79
C GLN A 118 0.42 -3.00 -7.70
N MET A 119 -0.34 -3.36 -6.65
CA MET A 119 0.16 -4.22 -5.59
C MET A 119 0.52 -5.61 -6.10
N MET A 120 -0.33 -6.23 -6.91
CA MET A 120 -0.05 -7.54 -7.53
C MET A 120 1.19 -7.48 -8.42
N SER A 121 1.31 -6.42 -9.23
CA SER A 121 2.47 -6.19 -10.09
C SER A 121 3.76 -6.07 -9.28
N LEU A 122 3.77 -5.23 -8.23
CA LEU A 122 4.93 -5.02 -7.37
C LEU A 122 5.31 -6.29 -6.59
N MET A 123 4.34 -7.01 -6.04
CA MET A 123 4.58 -8.29 -5.38
C MET A 123 5.20 -9.30 -6.35
N ARG A 124 4.66 -9.41 -7.57
CA ARG A 124 5.20 -10.30 -8.61
C ARG A 124 6.63 -9.91 -9.00
N SER A 125 6.90 -8.62 -9.21
CA SER A 125 8.25 -8.14 -9.53
C SER A 125 9.24 -8.40 -8.41
N LEU A 126 8.85 -8.19 -7.15
CA LEU A 126 9.70 -8.47 -6.00
C LEU A 126 9.93 -9.97 -5.81
N ASN A 127 8.89 -10.79 -5.95
CA ASN A 127 9.02 -12.24 -5.87
C ASN A 127 9.95 -12.74 -6.98
N HIS A 128 9.81 -12.23 -8.22
CA HIS A 128 10.72 -12.56 -9.32
C HIS A 128 12.18 -12.16 -9.01
N LEU A 129 12.39 -10.96 -8.44
CA LEU A 129 13.72 -10.48 -8.06
C LEU A 129 14.37 -11.35 -6.97
N ILE A 130 13.60 -11.68 -5.92
CA ILE A 130 14.05 -12.54 -4.81
C ILE A 130 14.30 -13.97 -5.31
N MET A 131 13.45 -14.46 -6.23
CA MET A 131 13.49 -15.85 -6.71
C MET A 131 14.43 -16.10 -7.88
N ASN A 132 14.92 -15.07 -8.58
CA ASN A 132 16.00 -15.24 -9.56
C ASN A 132 17.33 -15.71 -8.92
N SER A 133 17.39 -15.95 -7.60
CA SER A 133 18.48 -16.69 -6.95
C SER A 133 18.29 -18.22 -6.90
N THR A 134 17.12 -18.77 -7.27
CA THR A 134 16.82 -20.21 -7.17
C THR A 134 15.92 -20.69 -8.31
N HIS A 135 16.36 -21.73 -9.05
CA HIS A 135 15.66 -22.32 -10.20
C HIS A 135 14.21 -22.74 -9.89
N TYR A 136 13.20 -22.02 -10.41
CA TYR A 136 11.78 -22.36 -10.28
C TYR A 136 10.96 -22.09 -11.56
N SER A 137 9.74 -22.61 -11.61
CA SER A 137 8.88 -22.72 -12.80
C SER A 137 8.03 -21.46 -13.03
N ASN A 138 7.51 -21.28 -14.25
CA ASN A 138 6.60 -20.16 -14.58
C ASN A 138 5.32 -20.10 -13.72
N ASN A 139 4.92 -21.19 -13.05
CA ASN A 139 3.74 -21.19 -12.17
C ASN A 139 4.00 -20.49 -10.83
N ASP A 140 5.25 -20.44 -10.36
CA ASP A 140 5.59 -19.85 -9.05
C ASP A 140 5.49 -18.32 -9.07
N LEU A 141 5.60 -17.70 -10.25
CA LEU A 141 5.44 -16.25 -10.48
C LEU A 141 4.00 -15.74 -10.36
N ARG A 142 3.03 -16.65 -10.16
CA ARG A 142 1.62 -16.31 -9.92
C ARG A 142 1.21 -16.50 -8.46
N THR A 143 2.17 -16.71 -7.57
CA THR A 143 1.91 -16.96 -6.14
C THR A 143 2.42 -15.83 -5.27
N LEU A 144 1.69 -15.58 -4.19
CA LEU A 144 2.06 -14.65 -3.13
C LEU A 144 2.52 -15.41 -1.90
N THR A 145 3.50 -14.85 -1.17
CA THR A 145 3.85 -15.35 0.15
C THR A 145 2.68 -15.17 1.12
N GLN A 146 2.64 -15.96 2.20
CA GLN A 146 1.59 -15.83 3.19
C GLN A 146 1.59 -14.44 3.84
N ASP A 147 2.76 -13.85 4.06
CA ASP A 147 2.88 -12.52 4.64
C ASP A 147 2.38 -11.42 3.70
N GLN A 148 2.64 -11.52 2.39
CA GLN A 148 2.06 -10.62 1.38
C GLN A 148 0.53 -10.70 1.39
N LYS A 149 -0.04 -11.92 1.48
CA LYS A 149 -1.50 -12.10 1.56
C LYS A 149 -2.09 -11.49 2.82
N GLU A 150 -1.42 -11.64 3.96
CA GLU A 150 -1.86 -11.06 5.22
C GLU A 150 -1.78 -9.53 5.20
N CYS A 151 -0.69 -8.96 4.68
CA CYS A 151 -0.54 -7.52 4.50
C CYS A 151 -1.64 -6.95 3.58
N PHE A 152 -1.95 -7.65 2.49
CA PHE A 152 -3.04 -7.26 1.60
C PHE A 152 -4.39 -7.26 2.33
N ARG A 153 -4.69 -8.27 3.17
CA ARG A 153 -5.92 -8.29 3.97
C ARG A 153 -5.95 -7.17 5.01
N LEU A 154 -4.81 -6.84 5.64
CA LEU A 154 -4.70 -5.72 6.57
C LEU A 154 -5.06 -4.37 5.91
N ILE A 155 -4.67 -4.17 4.66
CA ILE A 155 -5.10 -3.00 3.89
C ILE A 155 -6.64 -2.92 3.83
N TRP A 156 -7.30 -4.02 3.45
CA TRP A 156 -8.76 -4.03 3.30
C TRP A 156 -9.51 -3.91 4.64
N ARG A 157 -8.84 -4.16 5.76
CA ARG A 157 -9.36 -3.81 7.10
C ARG A 157 -9.34 -2.30 7.38
N ALA A 158 -8.45 -1.55 6.74
CA ALA A 158 -8.26 -0.12 6.99
C ALA A 158 -9.13 0.79 6.12
N ILE A 159 -9.65 0.32 4.97
CA ILE A 159 -10.42 1.11 4.01
C ILE A 159 -11.91 0.70 4.00
N PRO A 160 -12.85 1.61 3.67
CA PRO A 160 -14.27 1.29 3.65
C PRO A 160 -14.70 0.44 2.45
N ASP A 161 -13.83 0.31 1.45
CA ASP A 161 -14.16 -0.27 0.15
C ASP A 161 -14.42 -1.78 0.22
N VAL A 162 -15.34 -2.25 -0.64
CA VAL A 162 -15.55 -3.68 -0.87
C VAL A 162 -14.42 -4.23 -1.73
N TYR A 163 -14.15 -5.53 -1.62
CA TYR A 163 -13.23 -6.21 -2.52
C TYR A 163 -13.65 -6.08 -3.99
N VAL A 164 -12.64 -5.97 -4.86
CA VAL A 164 -12.82 -5.84 -6.31
C VAL A 164 -13.10 -7.22 -6.90
N LYS A 165 -14.09 -7.35 -7.79
CA LYS A 165 -14.34 -8.63 -8.47
C LYS A 165 -13.44 -8.80 -9.68
N PHE A 166 -13.03 -10.05 -9.95
CA PHE A 166 -12.16 -10.36 -11.08
C PHE A 166 -12.74 -9.86 -12.41
N ALA A 167 -14.03 -10.11 -12.65
CA ALA A 167 -14.72 -9.66 -13.85
C ALA A 167 -14.75 -8.13 -13.99
N GLU A 168 -14.99 -7.40 -12.90
CA GLU A 168 -15.01 -5.92 -12.88
C GLU A 168 -13.63 -5.34 -13.20
N MET A 169 -12.58 -5.96 -12.66
CA MET A 169 -11.20 -5.58 -12.92
C MET A 169 -10.81 -5.87 -14.38
N GLY A 170 -11.18 -7.05 -14.91
CA GLY A 170 -10.94 -7.41 -16.31
C GLY A 170 -11.62 -6.45 -17.30
N LEU A 171 -12.85 -6.03 -17.02
CA LEU A 171 -13.55 -4.99 -17.81
C LEU A 171 -12.80 -3.66 -17.76
N SER A 172 -12.27 -3.28 -16.61
CA SER A 172 -11.53 -2.02 -16.45
C SER A 172 -10.20 -2.03 -17.22
N ILE A 173 -9.47 -3.15 -17.21
CA ILE A 173 -8.24 -3.31 -18.00
C ILE A 173 -8.53 -3.21 -19.50
N THR A 174 -9.64 -3.80 -19.94
CA THR A 174 -10.08 -3.74 -21.34
C THR A 174 -10.48 -2.32 -21.73
N ALA A 175 -11.23 -1.63 -20.87
CA ALA A 175 -11.61 -0.23 -21.07
C ALA A 175 -10.39 0.69 -21.14
N GLU A 176 -9.41 0.50 -20.25
CA GLU A 176 -8.14 1.23 -20.27
C GLU A 176 -7.42 1.06 -21.61
N PHE A 177 -7.29 -0.17 -22.09
CA PHE A 177 -6.60 -0.45 -23.35
C PHE A 177 -7.26 0.24 -24.54
N PHE A 178 -8.59 0.16 -24.65
CA PHE A 178 -9.31 0.84 -25.74
C PHE A 178 -9.26 2.35 -25.62
N HIS A 179 -9.32 2.90 -24.40
CA HIS A 179 -9.20 4.34 -24.19
C HIS A 179 -7.82 4.86 -24.61
N LEU A 180 -6.74 4.18 -24.21
CA LEU A 180 -5.38 4.54 -24.63
C LEU A 180 -5.23 4.42 -26.15
N ALA A 181 -5.73 3.35 -26.77
CA ALA A 181 -5.69 3.16 -28.21
C ALA A 181 -6.43 4.26 -28.98
N GLN A 182 -7.59 4.71 -28.48
CA GLN A 182 -8.33 5.86 -29.04
C GLN A 182 -7.55 7.17 -28.96
N HIS A 183 -6.59 7.29 -28.03
CA HIS A 183 -5.71 8.44 -27.88
C HIS A 183 -4.34 8.23 -28.53
N GLY A 184 -4.20 7.21 -29.39
CA GLY A 184 -2.98 6.93 -30.15
C GLY A 184 -1.86 6.29 -29.33
N ILE A 185 -2.17 5.79 -28.13
CA ILE A 185 -1.23 5.13 -27.23
C ILE A 185 -1.49 3.63 -27.30
N LEU A 186 -0.65 2.91 -28.05
CA LEU A 186 -0.74 1.46 -28.17
C LEU A 186 0.30 0.78 -27.27
N GLU A 187 -0.13 0.35 -26.08
CA GLU A 187 0.73 -0.27 -25.06
C GLU A 187 0.29 -1.72 -24.77
N PRO A 188 0.52 -2.67 -25.69
CA PRO A 188 0.05 -4.05 -25.53
C PRO A 188 0.72 -4.77 -24.35
N VAL A 189 1.96 -4.39 -24.03
CA VAL A 189 2.69 -4.93 -22.87
C VAL A 189 1.97 -4.58 -21.57
N ARG A 190 1.45 -3.34 -21.44
CA ARG A 190 0.70 -2.92 -20.24
C ARG A 190 -0.58 -3.73 -20.07
N TYR A 191 -1.33 -3.95 -21.14
CA TYR A 191 -2.53 -4.78 -21.12
C TYR A 191 -2.20 -6.21 -20.66
N GLU A 192 -1.12 -6.79 -21.19
CA GLU A 192 -0.67 -8.14 -20.81
C GLU A 192 -0.25 -8.20 -19.33
N GLU A 193 0.52 -7.23 -18.84
CA GLU A 193 0.98 -7.19 -17.45
C GLU A 193 -0.17 -6.96 -16.47
N ASN A 194 -1.12 -6.08 -16.78
CA ASN A 194 -2.34 -5.90 -15.97
C ASN A 194 -3.20 -7.17 -15.98
N THR A 195 -3.30 -7.86 -17.12
CA THR A 195 -4.00 -9.14 -17.20
C THR A 195 -3.36 -10.20 -16.29
N LYS A 196 -2.02 -10.31 -16.30
CA LYS A 196 -1.28 -11.21 -15.40
C LYS A 196 -1.54 -10.88 -13.93
N SER A 197 -1.49 -9.59 -13.56
CA SER A 197 -1.78 -9.12 -12.20
C SER A 197 -3.22 -9.43 -11.78
N CYS A 198 -4.19 -9.28 -12.68
CA CYS A 198 -5.60 -9.61 -12.44
C CYS A 198 -5.81 -11.11 -12.17
N ILE A 199 -5.21 -11.98 -13.01
CA ILE A 199 -5.24 -13.44 -12.83
C ILE A 199 -4.60 -13.83 -11.50
N MET A 200 -3.46 -13.22 -11.16
CA MET A 200 -2.77 -13.49 -9.90
C MET A 200 -3.62 -13.10 -8.68
N TYR A 201 -4.36 -11.98 -8.75
CA TYR A 201 -5.32 -11.59 -7.72
C TYR A 201 -6.40 -12.66 -7.52
N GLU A 202 -7.03 -13.13 -8.60
CA GLU A 202 -8.06 -14.17 -8.54
C GLU A 202 -7.54 -15.49 -7.93
N LEU A 203 -6.34 -15.91 -8.33
CA LEU A 203 -5.72 -17.13 -7.82
C LEU A 203 -5.36 -17.03 -6.33
N CYS A 204 -4.88 -15.86 -5.88
CA CYS A 204 -4.43 -15.69 -4.49
C CYS A 204 -5.55 -15.36 -3.51
N PHE A 205 -6.67 -14.81 -4.01
CA PHE A 205 -7.78 -14.28 -3.22
C PHE A 205 -9.13 -14.68 -3.82
N THR A 206 -9.30 -15.95 -4.16
CA THR A 206 -10.50 -16.47 -4.85
C THR A 206 -11.79 -16.18 -4.09
N ASP A 207 -11.75 -16.23 -2.76
CA ASP A 207 -12.86 -15.86 -1.87
C ASP A 207 -13.30 -14.40 -2.07
N LEU A 208 -12.34 -13.51 -2.29
CA LEU A 208 -12.57 -12.08 -2.47
C LEU A 208 -12.98 -11.75 -3.90
N ALA A 209 -12.24 -12.30 -4.87
CA ALA A 209 -12.35 -12.00 -6.29
C ALA A 209 -13.60 -12.60 -6.96
N SER A 210 -14.04 -13.78 -6.49
CA SER A 210 -15.13 -14.55 -7.09
C SER A 210 -16.29 -14.84 -6.13
N GLY A 211 -16.14 -14.54 -4.84
CA GLY A 211 -17.24 -14.65 -3.87
C GLY A 211 -18.37 -13.64 -4.09
N ALA A 212 -19.41 -13.67 -3.24
CA ALA A 212 -20.49 -12.69 -3.29
C ALA A 212 -19.96 -11.25 -3.07
N LYS A 213 -20.54 -10.27 -3.76
CA LYS A 213 -20.25 -8.85 -3.51
C LYS A 213 -21.28 -8.31 -2.53
N GLU A 214 -20.87 -8.23 -1.26
CA GLU A 214 -21.73 -7.70 -0.20
C GLU A 214 -21.17 -6.37 0.33
N PRO A 215 -22.04 -5.43 0.73
CA PRO A 215 -21.61 -4.27 1.49
C PRO A 215 -20.81 -4.70 2.73
N ARG A 216 -19.79 -3.90 3.10
CA ARG A 216 -19.08 -4.13 4.37
C ARG A 216 -20.06 -3.97 5.54
N SER A 217 -19.80 -4.71 6.62
CA SER A 217 -20.62 -4.61 7.84
C SER A 217 -20.63 -3.18 8.38
N LEU A 218 -21.72 -2.79 9.04
CA LEU A 218 -21.81 -1.47 9.70
C LEU A 218 -20.66 -1.26 10.69
N GLN A 219 -20.22 -2.33 11.37
CA GLN A 219 -19.08 -2.31 12.28
C GLN A 219 -17.78 -1.91 11.55
N HIS A 220 -17.53 -2.48 10.37
CA HIS A 220 -16.36 -2.15 9.55
C HIS A 220 -16.42 -0.69 9.05
N LEU A 221 -17.58 -0.28 8.53
CA LEU A 221 -17.79 1.10 8.08
C LEU A 221 -17.60 2.10 9.22
N SER A 222 -18.09 1.78 10.41
CA SER A 222 -17.92 2.59 11.62
C SER A 222 -16.44 2.69 12.03
N ARG A 223 -15.69 1.58 11.98
CA ARG A 223 -14.24 1.59 12.20
C ARG A 223 -13.53 2.55 11.25
N CYS A 224 -13.80 2.45 9.95
CA CYS A 224 -13.18 3.33 8.96
C CYS A 224 -13.55 4.80 9.19
N ALA A 225 -14.82 5.09 9.52
CA ALA A 225 -15.29 6.45 9.80
C ALA A 225 -14.61 7.07 11.05
N VAL A 226 -14.55 6.32 12.16
CA VAL A 226 -13.89 6.77 13.40
C VAL A 226 -12.40 6.99 13.16
N ARG A 227 -11.73 6.04 12.53
CA ARG A 227 -10.29 6.16 12.20
C ARG A 227 -10.01 7.34 11.30
N LYS A 228 -10.86 7.60 10.28
CA LYS A 228 -10.73 8.78 9.41
C LYS A 228 -10.86 10.09 10.19
N SER A 229 -11.80 10.17 11.13
CA SER A 229 -11.96 11.36 11.99
C SER A 229 -10.73 11.58 12.90
N LEU A 230 -10.20 10.50 13.50
CA LEU A 230 -8.98 10.56 14.31
C LEU A 230 -7.75 10.93 13.47
N HIS A 231 -7.62 10.39 12.26
CA HIS A 231 -6.54 10.74 11.33
C HIS A 231 -6.57 12.23 10.96
N ASN A 232 -7.73 12.74 10.56
CA ASN A 232 -7.90 14.15 10.18
C ASN A 232 -7.56 15.13 11.32
N SER A 233 -7.67 14.67 12.56
CA SER A 233 -7.31 15.45 13.75
C SER A 233 -5.90 15.15 14.29
N TRP A 234 -5.07 14.39 13.57
CA TRP A 234 -3.72 13.96 13.97
C TRP A 234 -3.69 13.23 15.31
N ASN A 235 -4.77 12.49 15.61
CA ASN A 235 -4.96 11.79 16.86
C ASN A 235 -4.75 10.28 16.73
N LEU A 236 -4.47 9.72 15.56
CA LEU A 236 -4.09 8.30 15.47
C LEU A 236 -2.63 8.08 15.88
N PRO A 237 -2.28 6.98 16.55
CA PRO A 237 -3.18 5.97 17.14
C PRO A 237 -3.75 6.38 18.52
N HIS A 238 -3.08 7.29 19.24
CA HIS A 238 -3.32 7.56 20.67
C HIS A 238 -4.72 8.02 21.06
N GLY A 239 -5.42 8.66 20.13
CA GLY A 239 -6.77 9.16 20.27
C GLY A 239 -7.80 8.05 20.40
N ILE A 240 -7.51 6.82 19.95
CA ILE A 240 -8.37 5.66 20.17
C ILE A 240 -8.58 5.43 21.67
N PHE A 241 -7.50 5.43 22.45
CA PHE A 241 -7.55 5.22 23.91
C PHE A 241 -8.22 6.38 24.67
N LYS A 242 -8.32 7.55 24.04
CA LYS A 242 -9.02 8.72 24.60
C LYS A 242 -10.53 8.66 24.42
N LEU A 243 -11.05 7.73 23.62
CA LEU A 243 -12.49 7.57 23.39
C LEU A 243 -13.21 6.87 24.56
N GLY A 244 -12.46 6.24 25.49
CA GLY A 244 -13.05 5.51 26.63
C GLY A 244 -13.85 4.27 26.22
N LEU A 245 -13.43 3.60 25.15
CA LEU A 245 -14.11 2.42 24.61
C LEU A 245 -13.66 1.14 25.36
N PRO A 246 -14.48 0.08 25.36
CA PRO A 246 -14.02 -1.24 25.78
C PRO A 246 -12.78 -1.68 24.99
N LYS A 247 -11.81 -2.33 25.65
CA LYS A 247 -10.54 -2.78 25.05
C LYS A 247 -10.71 -3.54 23.73
N ILE A 248 -11.75 -4.38 23.61
CA ILE A 248 -12.04 -5.11 22.37
C ILE A 248 -12.30 -4.18 21.18
N LEU A 249 -12.98 -3.05 21.40
CA LEU A 249 -13.22 -2.04 20.36
C LEU A 249 -11.98 -1.19 20.11
N GLU A 250 -11.14 -0.96 21.13
CA GLU A 250 -9.83 -0.30 20.94
C GLU A 250 -8.91 -1.14 20.04
N HIS A 251 -8.79 -2.44 20.31
CA HIS A 251 -8.02 -3.38 19.47
C HIS A 251 -8.57 -3.45 18.04
N TYR A 252 -9.91 -3.47 17.89
CA TYR A 252 -10.56 -3.45 16.60
C TYR A 252 -10.29 -2.16 15.80
N LEU A 253 -10.39 -0.99 16.46
CA LEU A 253 -10.02 0.31 15.87
C LEU A 253 -8.52 0.42 15.60
N GLY A 254 -7.69 -0.26 16.39
CA GLY A 254 -6.25 -0.37 16.23
C GLY A 254 -5.80 -1.34 15.14
N LEU A 255 -6.73 -2.01 14.45
CA LEU A 255 -6.48 -3.01 13.39
C LEU A 255 -5.74 -4.28 13.88
N GLU A 256 -5.77 -4.55 15.19
CA GLU A 256 -5.14 -5.73 15.80
C GLU A 256 -6.04 -6.96 15.69
N THR A 257 -7.35 -6.73 15.63
CA THR A 257 -8.38 -7.76 15.48
C THR A 257 -9.37 -7.38 14.37
N ASP A 258 -10.13 -8.37 13.88
CA ASP A 258 -11.22 -8.19 12.91
C ASP A 258 -12.57 -8.58 13.51
#